data_AF-A0A661SQI4-F1
#
_entry.id   AF-A0A661SQI4-F1
#
_cell.length_a   1.000
_cell.length_b   1.000
_cell.length_c   1.000
_cell.angle_alpha   90.00
_cell.angle_beta   90.00
_cell.angle_gamma   90.00
#
_symmetry.space_group_name_H-M   'P 1'
#
loop_
_entity.id
_entity.type
_entity.pdbx_description
1 polymer ?
#
loop_
_entity_poly.entity_id
_entity_poly.type
_entity_poly.pdbx_seq_one_letter_code
_entity_poly.pdbx_strand_id
1 'polypeptide(L)'
;MQEKGHLTDLNQKYLDKLTFLIQYFGNERRERFYPFYLIFRGEKEHCRFKEALSIGKYFLDNAFLNTEDDELFFRTLKKLTEKYQAADADYWHFAENTPIPMQDYLKVIYDL
;
A
#
# COMPACT_ATOMS: atom_id res chain seq x y z
N MET A 1 10.90 17.23 -18.12
CA MET A 1 10.80 15.81 -18.50
C MET A 1 11.47 14.85 -17.50
N GLN A 2 11.68 15.22 -16.23
CA GLN A 2 12.43 14.40 -15.25
C GLN A 2 11.57 13.57 -14.27
N GLU A 3 10.26 13.84 -14.15
CA GLU A 3 9.41 13.17 -13.14
C GLU A 3 9.13 11.68 -13.43
N LYS A 4 9.16 11.23 -14.69
CA LYS A 4 8.80 9.84 -15.04
C LYS A 4 9.86 8.81 -14.61
N GLY A 5 11.15 9.16 -14.66
CA GLY A 5 12.24 8.26 -14.26
C GLY A 5 12.24 8.03 -12.74
N HIS A 6 12.26 9.12 -11.98
CA HIS A 6 12.29 9.09 -10.52
C HIS A 6 11.09 8.36 -9.88
N LEU A 7 9.89 8.43 -10.48
CA LEU A 7 8.73 7.72 -9.96
C LEU A 7 8.82 6.20 -10.17
N THR A 8 9.45 5.79 -11.26
CA THR A 8 9.65 4.37 -11.60
C THR A 8 10.66 3.76 -10.63
N ASP A 9 11.71 4.51 -10.29
CA ASP A 9 12.73 4.10 -9.32
C ASP A 9 12.17 3.97 -7.90
N LEU A 10 11.33 4.93 -7.47
CA LEU A 10 10.64 4.84 -6.17
C LEU A 10 9.64 3.68 -6.13
N ASN A 11 8.87 3.46 -7.20
CA ASN A 11 7.95 2.32 -7.27
C ASN A 11 8.69 0.98 -7.12
N GLN A 12 9.81 0.82 -7.82
CA GLN A 12 10.63 -0.38 -7.72
C GLN A 12 11.24 -0.55 -6.32
N LYS A 13 11.79 0.53 -5.74
CA LYS A 13 12.34 0.53 -4.37
C LYS A 13 11.33 -0.03 -3.36
N TYR A 14 10.10 0.48 -3.36
CA TYR A 14 9.09 0.04 -2.40
C TYR A 14 8.54 -1.35 -2.72
N LEU A 15 8.46 -1.73 -4.00
CA LEU A 15 8.10 -3.08 -4.40
C LEU A 15 9.10 -4.11 -3.87
N ASP A 16 10.40 -3.82 -3.97
CA ASP A 16 11.47 -4.69 -3.48
C ASP A 16 11.42 -4.81 -1.94
N LYS A 17 11.25 -3.67 -1.23
CA LYS A 17 11.06 -3.64 0.23
C LYS A 17 9.86 -4.49 0.66
N LEU A 18 8.69 -4.26 0.05
CA LEU A 18 7.48 -5.01 0.37
C LEU A 18 7.63 -6.50 0.09
N THR A 19 8.28 -6.87 -1.01
CA THR A 19 8.59 -8.27 -1.35
C THR A 19 9.45 -8.92 -0.28
N PHE A 20 10.51 -8.24 0.16
CA PHE A 20 11.36 -8.72 1.25
C PHE A 20 10.58 -8.91 2.56
N LEU A 21 9.81 -7.90 2.99
CA LEU A 21 9.04 -7.95 4.24
C LEU A 21 7.99 -9.08 4.24
N ILE A 22 7.33 -9.31 3.11
CA ILE A 22 6.37 -10.40 2.89
C ILE A 22 7.03 -11.78 3.05
N GLN A 23 8.28 -11.93 2.58
CA GLN A 23 9.03 -13.19 2.67
C GLN A 23 9.65 -13.40 4.05
N TYR A 24 10.07 -12.31 4.69
CA TYR A 24 10.77 -12.34 5.97
C TYR A 24 9.83 -12.63 7.15
N PHE A 25 8.60 -12.11 7.11
CA PHE A 25 7.66 -12.26 8.21
C PHE A 25 6.64 -13.41 8.03
N GLY A 26 6.21 -13.99 9.15
CA GLY A 26 5.14 -15.00 9.19
C GLY A 26 3.73 -14.43 8.87
N ASN A 27 2.75 -15.34 8.78
CA ASN A 27 1.42 -15.08 8.19
C ASN A 27 0.75 -13.77 8.62
N GLU A 28 0.61 -13.49 9.92
CA GLU A 28 -0.13 -12.30 10.38
C GLU A 28 0.54 -10.97 10.00
N ARG A 29 1.87 -10.90 10.12
CA ARG A 29 2.60 -9.66 9.82
C ARG A 29 2.76 -9.48 8.30
N ARG A 30 2.84 -10.57 7.54
CA ARG A 30 2.83 -10.56 6.08
C ARG A 30 1.58 -9.85 5.54
N GLU A 31 0.41 -10.11 6.12
CA GLU A 31 -0.84 -9.50 5.66
C GLU A 31 -0.81 -7.98 5.71
N ARG A 32 -0.03 -7.36 6.61
CA ARG A 32 0.13 -5.88 6.68
C ARG A 32 0.70 -5.29 5.40
N PHE A 33 1.59 -6.01 4.73
CA PHE A 33 2.33 -5.51 3.56
C PHE A 33 1.64 -5.86 2.24
N TYR A 34 0.88 -6.95 2.22
CA TYR A 34 0.35 -7.54 1.00
C TYR A 34 -0.59 -6.62 0.18
N PRO A 35 -1.49 -5.84 0.79
CA PRO A 35 -2.29 -4.84 0.07
C PRO A 35 -1.43 -3.84 -0.70
N PHE A 36 -0.41 -3.27 -0.05
CA PHE A 36 0.49 -2.30 -0.67
C PHE A 36 1.28 -2.95 -1.80
N TYR A 37 1.75 -4.18 -1.63
CA TYR A 37 2.42 -4.93 -2.68
C TYR A 37 1.54 -5.07 -3.93
N LEU A 38 0.27 -5.42 -3.78
CA LEU A 38 -0.66 -5.56 -4.91
C LEU A 38 -0.82 -4.23 -5.67
N ILE A 39 -0.89 -3.11 -4.96
CA ILE A 39 -1.00 -1.77 -5.56
C ILE A 39 0.29 -1.41 -6.30
N PHE A 40 1.45 -1.53 -5.65
CA PHE A 40 2.76 -1.18 -6.23
C PHE A 40 3.12 -2.04 -7.45
N ARG A 41 2.72 -3.32 -7.43
CA ARG A 41 2.88 -4.23 -8.57
C ARG A 41 1.84 -3.99 -9.67
N GLY A 42 0.71 -3.36 -9.35
CA GLY A 42 -0.38 -3.09 -10.29
C GLY A 42 -1.18 -4.34 -10.68
N GLU A 43 -1.40 -5.26 -9.74
CA GLU A 43 -2.05 -6.57 -9.92
C GLU A 43 -3.58 -6.44 -10.02
N LYS A 44 -4.08 -5.75 -11.04
CA LYS A 44 -5.50 -5.38 -11.17
C LYS A 44 -6.47 -6.57 -11.23
N GLU A 45 -6.01 -7.70 -11.77
CA GLU A 45 -6.81 -8.92 -11.92
C GLU A 45 -6.82 -9.77 -10.64
N HIS A 46 -6.04 -9.40 -9.62
CA HIS A 46 -6.00 -10.15 -8.37
C HIS A 46 -7.33 -9.98 -7.59
N CYS A 47 -7.88 -11.07 -7.05
CA CYS A 47 -9.18 -11.07 -6.37
C CYS A 47 -9.25 -10.08 -5.19
N ARG A 48 -8.11 -9.85 -4.52
CA ARG A 48 -7.96 -8.88 -3.41
C ARG A 48 -7.58 -7.47 -3.86
N PHE A 49 -7.49 -7.16 -5.14
CA PHE A 49 -7.01 -5.84 -5.59
C PHE A 49 -7.94 -4.69 -5.16
N LYS A 50 -9.26 -4.91 -5.17
CA LYS A 50 -10.23 -3.91 -4.68
C LYS A 50 -10.12 -3.67 -3.16
N GLU A 51 -9.95 -4.75 -2.40
CA GLU A 51 -9.63 -4.69 -0.97
C GLU A 51 -8.33 -3.90 -0.75
N ALA A 52 -7.30 -4.20 -1.55
CA ALA A 52 -6.02 -3.53 -1.46
C ALA A 52 -6.15 -2.01 -1.70
N LEU A 53 -6.85 -1.57 -2.75
CA LEU A 53 -7.12 -0.15 -3.00
C LEU A 53 -7.88 0.50 -1.84
N SER A 54 -8.82 -0.22 -1.22
CA SER A 54 -9.58 0.27 -0.06
C SER A 54 -8.69 0.47 1.17
N ILE A 55 -7.80 -0.49 1.45
CA ILE A 55 -6.79 -0.38 2.50
C ILE A 55 -5.79 0.74 2.21
N GLY A 56 -5.35 0.86 0.95
CA GLY A 56 -4.48 1.94 0.50
C GLY A 56 -5.12 3.31 0.72
N LYS A 57 -6.41 3.47 0.42
CA LYS A 57 -7.18 4.69 0.71
C LYS A 57 -7.27 4.96 2.21
N TYR A 58 -7.63 3.95 3.01
CA TYR A 58 -7.66 4.07 4.46
C TYR A 58 -6.30 4.52 5.03
N PHE A 59 -5.20 3.95 4.54
CA PHE A 59 -3.85 4.38 4.91
C PHE A 59 -3.62 5.85 4.54
N LEU A 60 -3.95 6.26 3.31
CA LEU A 60 -3.75 7.65 2.86
C LEU A 60 -4.58 8.67 3.67
N ASP A 61 -5.74 8.25 4.19
CA ASP A 61 -6.61 9.10 4.99
C ASP A 61 -6.16 9.20 6.48
N ASN A 62 -5.40 8.21 6.98
CA ASN A 62 -5.16 8.06 8.43
C ASN A 62 -3.68 7.89 8.84
N ALA A 63 -2.74 7.75 7.90
CA ALA A 63 -1.34 7.50 8.23
C ALA A 63 -0.68 8.70 8.93
N PHE A 64 0.12 8.41 9.95
CA PHE A 64 0.95 9.40 10.62
C PHE A 64 2.38 9.31 10.10
N LEU A 65 2.80 10.31 9.31
CA LEU A 65 4.10 10.33 8.63
C LEU A 65 5.15 10.99 9.52
N ASN A 66 6.24 10.27 9.81
CA ASN A 66 7.31 10.75 10.71
C ASN A 66 8.63 10.97 9.99
N THR A 67 8.85 10.28 8.87
CA THR A 67 10.13 10.32 8.13
C THR A 67 9.95 10.77 6.68
N GLU A 68 11.04 11.20 6.05
CA GLU A 68 11.05 11.50 4.61
C GLU A 68 10.69 10.25 3.78
N ASP A 69 11.08 9.04 4.23
CA ASP A 69 10.72 7.81 3.51
C ASP A 69 9.22 7.51 3.60
N ASP A 70 8.59 7.82 4.73
CA ASP A 70 7.12 7.71 4.91
C ASP A 70 6.40 8.63 3.92
N GLU A 71 6.87 9.87 3.79
CA GLU A 71 6.32 10.83 2.83
C GLU A 71 6.48 10.37 1.38
N LEU A 72 7.65 9.83 1.04
CA LEU A 72 7.92 9.32 -0.32
C LEU A 72 7.05 8.10 -0.62
N PHE A 73 6.89 7.18 0.33
CA PHE A 73 5.98 6.04 0.21
C PHE A 73 4.54 6.52 0.02
N PHE A 74 4.07 7.42 0.88
CA PHE A 74 2.73 8.01 0.84
C PHE A 74 2.45 8.66 -0.53
N ARG A 75 3.36 9.52 -1.01
CA ARG A 75 3.20 10.20 -2.31
C ARG A 75 3.17 9.23 -3.47
N THR A 76 3.96 8.15 -3.39
CA THR A 76 4.00 7.12 -4.44
C THR A 76 2.70 6.32 -4.45
N LEU A 77 2.26 5.87 -3.27
CA LEU A 77 1.00 5.16 -3.09
C LEU A 77 -0.19 5.99 -3.58
N LYS A 78 -0.25 7.27 -3.19
CA LYS A 78 -1.32 8.20 -3.62
C LYS A 78 -1.45 8.28 -5.14
N LYS A 79 -0.33 8.46 -5.84
CA LYS A 79 -0.32 8.51 -7.32
C LYS A 79 -0.80 7.20 -7.94
N LEU A 80 -0.45 6.06 -7.35
CA LEU A 80 -0.91 4.75 -7.82
C LEU A 80 -2.41 4.57 -7.58
N THR A 81 -2.91 4.88 -6.38
CA THR A 81 -4.34 4.77 -6.06
C THR A 81 -5.20 5.70 -6.92
N GLU A 82 -4.72 6.90 -7.23
CA GLU A 82 -5.37 7.84 -8.17
C GLU A 82 -5.38 7.26 -9.60
N LYS A 83 -4.24 6.72 -10.07
CA LYS A 83 -4.12 6.05 -11.37
C LYS A 83 -5.08 4.86 -11.50
N TYR A 84 -5.35 4.15 -10.40
CA TYR A 84 -6.25 3.00 -10.37
C TYR A 84 -7.71 3.37 -10.05
N GLN A 85 -8.03 4.67 -9.98
CA GLN A 85 -9.39 5.18 -9.76
C GLN A 85 -10.05 4.66 -8.47
N ALA A 86 -9.28 4.61 -7.37
CA ALA A 86 -9.80 4.20 -6.05
C ALA A 86 -10.81 5.21 -5.42
N ALA A 87 -11.28 6.22 -6.16
CA ALA A 87 -12.15 7.28 -5.66
C ALA A 87 -13.44 6.72 -5.02
N ASP A 88 -13.97 5.60 -5.54
CA ASP A 88 -15.21 4.97 -5.08
C ASP A 88 -14.99 3.79 -4.12
N ALA A 89 -13.77 3.56 -3.63
CA ALA A 89 -13.52 2.52 -2.65
C ALA A 89 -14.07 2.94 -1.28
N ASP A 90 -15.23 2.40 -0.90
CA ASP A 90 -15.76 2.46 0.46
C ASP A 90 -15.03 1.42 1.31
N TYR A 91 -13.99 1.84 2.03
CA TYR A 91 -13.21 0.92 2.85
C TYR A 91 -14.00 0.37 4.03
N TRP A 92 -15.13 0.99 4.42
CA TRP A 92 -16.03 0.42 5.45
C TRP A 92 -16.65 -0.89 4.97
N HIS A 93 -16.85 -1.06 3.66
CA HIS A 93 -17.31 -2.31 3.08
C HIS A 93 -16.36 -3.48 3.37
N PHE A 94 -15.04 -3.21 3.45
CA PHE A 94 -14.02 -4.23 3.66
C PHE A 94 -13.53 -4.32 5.10
N ALA A 95 -13.77 -3.30 5.93
CA ALA A 95 -13.20 -3.18 7.27
C ALA A 95 -13.44 -4.42 8.16
N GLU A 96 -14.62 -5.04 8.06
CA GLU A 96 -14.99 -6.23 8.85
C GLU A 96 -14.46 -7.56 8.27
N ASN A 97 -14.01 -7.56 7.01
CA ASN A 97 -13.66 -8.75 6.26
C ASN A 97 -12.16 -8.85 5.96
N THR A 98 -11.37 -7.89 6.42
CA THR A 98 -9.91 -7.91 6.23
C THR A 98 -9.24 -8.98 7.11
N PRO A 99 -8.15 -9.62 6.66
CA PRO A 99 -7.47 -10.66 7.43
C PRO A 99 -6.90 -10.21 8.78
N ILE A 100 -6.66 -8.90 8.93
CA ILE A 100 -6.18 -8.27 10.16
C ILE A 100 -6.94 -6.96 10.38
N PRO A 101 -7.01 -6.42 11.62
CA PRO A 101 -7.69 -5.16 11.88
C PRO A 101 -7.18 -4.00 11.00
N MET A 102 -8.08 -3.16 10.48
CA MET A 102 -7.72 -2.06 9.56
C MET A 102 -6.58 -1.16 10.08
N GLN A 103 -6.60 -0.83 11.37
CA GLN A 103 -5.57 -0.04 12.06
C GLN A 103 -4.15 -0.64 11.96
N ASP A 104 -4.03 -1.96 11.81
CA ASP A 104 -2.73 -2.61 11.70
C ASP A 104 -2.06 -2.35 10.34
N TYR A 105 -2.82 -1.99 9.29
CA TYR A 105 -2.26 -1.56 8.02
C TYR A 105 -1.57 -0.19 8.10
N LEU A 106 -1.91 0.65 9.09
CA LEU A 106 -1.22 1.92 9.32
C LEU A 106 0.24 1.71 9.77
N LYS A 107 0.55 0.54 10.33
CA LYS A 107 1.87 0.20 10.86
C LYS A 107 2.86 -0.20 9.76
N VAL A 108 2.45 -0.22 8.49
CA VAL A 108 3.32 -0.59 7.35
C VAL A 108 4.60 0.25 7.31
N ILE A 109 4.50 1.54 7.60
CA ILE A 109 5.62 2.50 7.58
C ILE A 109 6.64 2.29 8.70
N TYR A 110 6.30 1.59 9.78
CA TYR A 110 7.28 1.30 10.85
C TYR A 110 8.26 0.19 10.48
N ASP A 111 7.90 -0.62 9.49
CA ASP A 111 8.69 -1.77 9.03
C ASP A 111 9.30 -1.52 7.62
N LEU A 112 9.00 -0.37 6.98
CA LEU A 112 9.51 0.04 5.66
C LEU A 112 10.90 0.69 5.77
#